data_AF-A0A6J5JVS3-F1
#
_entry.id   AF-A0A6J5JVS3-F1
#
_cell.length_a   1.000
_cell.length_b   1.000
_cell.length_c   1.000
_cell.angle_alpha   90.00
_cell.angle_beta   90.00
_cell.angle_gamma   90.00
#
_symmetry.space_group_name_H-M   'P 1'
#
loop_
_entity.id
_entity.type
_entity.pdbx_description
1 polymer ?
#
loop_
_entity_poly.entity_id
_entity_poly.type
_entity_poly.pdbx_seq_one_letter_code
_entity_poly.pdbx_strand_id
1 'polypeptide(L)'
;MEQRFPAEGFFDLSASDLFGLACEQYRAFYAEQTPLNAFLVSVTLFHLLDWLVKNGTKESVREKLAAKDEAERSAEEALVLKIHSLEAFRAIVSAANNAKHHTLDGKTRPAYAKRIKSGFFAGVSRVGDRLRTEYLILDVDGEPVWLRDAFGTVLGVYREYFEGAGYR
;
A
#
# COMPACT_ATOMS: atom_id res chain seq x y z
N MET A 1 -2.59 24.23 37.83
CA MET A 1 -2.41 22.79 37.54
C MET A 1 -2.04 22.69 36.06
N GLU A 2 -0.80 22.37 35.74
CA GLU A 2 -0.44 22.05 34.35
C GLU A 2 -0.97 20.67 34.01
N GLN A 3 -1.82 20.59 32.98
CA GLN A 3 -2.33 19.35 32.45
C GLN A 3 -1.19 18.66 31.69
N ARG A 4 -0.68 17.54 32.23
CA ARG A 4 0.26 16.67 31.51
C ARG A 4 -0.54 15.69 30.67
N PHE A 5 -0.40 15.78 29.35
CA PHE A 5 -0.90 14.76 28.44
C PHE A 5 0.12 13.62 28.36
N PRO A 6 -0.31 12.35 28.35
CA PRO A 6 0.59 11.24 28.09
C PRO A 6 1.24 11.40 26.71
N ALA A 7 2.48 10.92 26.57
CA ALA A 7 3.19 10.89 25.28
C ALA A 7 2.66 9.79 24.34
N GLU A 8 1.67 9.03 24.80
CA GLU A 8 1.09 7.86 24.15
C GLU A 8 0.08 8.29 23.09
N GLY A 9 0.02 7.54 21.98
CA GLY A 9 -0.97 7.77 20.93
C GLY A 9 -2.40 7.46 21.39
N PHE A 10 -3.38 7.89 20.61
CA PHE A 10 -4.80 7.64 20.91
C PHE A 10 -5.19 6.15 20.81
N PHE A 11 -4.41 5.34 20.08
CA PHE A 11 -4.65 3.91 19.88
C PHE A 11 -3.41 3.11 20.29
N ASP A 12 -3.63 2.00 20.98
CA ASP A 12 -2.62 0.98 21.27
C ASP A 12 -2.71 -0.13 20.22
N LEU A 13 -2.29 0.20 19.00
CA LEU A 13 -2.24 -0.74 17.88
C LEU A 13 -0.76 -0.95 17.51
N SER A 14 -0.41 -2.15 17.05
CA SER A 14 0.92 -2.51 16.55
C SER A 14 0.98 -2.58 15.02
N ALA A 15 2.19 -2.55 14.45
CA ALA A 15 2.36 -2.75 13.00
C ALA A 15 1.82 -4.12 12.53
N SER A 16 1.85 -5.12 13.41
CA SER A 16 1.25 -6.43 13.16
C SER A 16 -0.28 -6.35 13.06
N ASP A 17 -0.93 -5.58 13.93
CA ASP A 17 -2.39 -5.37 13.87
C ASP A 17 -2.80 -4.68 12.57
N LEU A 18 -2.02 -3.66 12.17
CA LEU A 18 -2.27 -2.94 10.92
C LEU A 18 -2.02 -3.82 9.69
N PHE A 19 -1.03 -4.73 9.74
CA PHE A 19 -0.82 -5.76 8.72
C PHE A 19 -1.98 -6.76 8.65
N GLY A 20 -2.51 -7.20 9.79
CA GLY A 20 -3.71 -8.03 9.87
C GLY A 20 -4.91 -7.36 9.20
N LEU A 21 -5.13 -6.07 9.50
CA LEU A 21 -6.15 -5.25 8.86
C LEU A 21 -5.94 -5.13 7.34
N ALA A 22 -4.70 -4.92 6.89
CA ALA A 22 -4.37 -4.88 5.46
C ALA A 22 -4.74 -6.19 4.75
N CYS A 23 -4.51 -7.34 5.41
CA CYS A 23 -4.88 -8.65 4.89
C CYS A 23 -6.41 -8.84 4.77
N GLU A 24 -7.18 -8.36 5.74
CA GLU A 24 -8.65 -8.38 5.71
C GLU A 24 -9.22 -7.49 4.62
N GLN A 25 -8.75 -6.25 4.55
CA GLN A 25 -9.17 -5.31 3.52
C GLN A 25 -8.79 -5.80 2.13
N TYR A 26 -7.60 -6.39 1.96
CA TYR A 26 -7.20 -6.96 0.67
C TYR A 26 -8.10 -8.13 0.27
N ARG A 27 -8.49 -9.00 1.21
CA ARG A 27 -9.47 -10.08 0.94
C ARG A 27 -10.80 -9.51 0.48
N ALA A 28 -11.31 -8.47 1.13
CA ALA A 28 -12.54 -7.79 0.72
C ALA A 28 -12.41 -7.16 -0.67
N PHE A 29 -11.30 -6.47 -0.94
CA PHE A 29 -11.01 -5.88 -2.25
C PHE A 29 -10.85 -6.93 -3.37
N TYR A 30 -10.20 -8.04 -3.05
CA TYR A 30 -10.01 -9.14 -4.00
C TYR A 30 -11.35 -9.71 -4.45
N ALA A 31 -12.27 -9.92 -3.51
CA ALA A 31 -13.64 -10.38 -3.78
C ALA A 31 -14.48 -9.31 -4.50
N GLU A 32 -14.32 -8.04 -4.13
CA GLU A 32 -15.09 -6.93 -4.66
C GLU A 32 -14.24 -5.66 -4.82
N GLN A 33 -13.86 -5.33 -6.06
CA GLN A 33 -12.98 -4.22 -6.37
C GLN A 33 -13.71 -2.86 -6.40
N THR A 34 -14.43 -2.53 -5.33
CA THR A 34 -15.07 -1.21 -5.20
C THR A 34 -14.05 -0.11 -4.93
N PRO A 35 -14.37 1.16 -5.25
CA PRO A 35 -13.51 2.30 -4.88
C PRO A 35 -13.25 2.40 -3.37
N LEU A 36 -14.24 2.05 -2.54
CA LEU A 36 -14.10 2.04 -1.09
C LEU A 36 -13.08 0.99 -0.64
N ASN A 37 -13.20 -0.24 -1.13
CA ASN A 37 -12.25 -1.30 -0.80
C ASN A 37 -10.83 -0.97 -1.30
N ALA A 38 -10.72 -0.37 -2.49
CA ALA A 38 -9.44 0.10 -3.01
C ALA A 38 -8.81 1.19 -2.13
N PHE A 39 -9.64 2.15 -1.68
CA PHE A 39 -9.21 3.20 -0.76
C PHE A 39 -8.65 2.61 0.54
N LEU A 40 -9.43 1.76 1.21
CA LEU A 40 -9.05 1.17 2.49
C LEU A 40 -7.72 0.42 2.38
N VAL A 41 -7.59 -0.48 1.39
CA VAL A 41 -6.34 -1.22 1.18
C VAL A 41 -5.17 -0.29 0.89
N SER A 42 -5.35 0.70 0.00
CA SER A 42 -4.25 1.59 -0.38
C SER A 42 -3.74 2.42 0.79
N VAL A 43 -4.64 2.98 1.61
CA VAL A 43 -4.27 3.80 2.77
C VAL A 43 -3.59 2.95 3.83
N THR A 44 -4.11 1.77 4.11
CA THR A 44 -3.53 0.88 5.11
C THR A 44 -2.16 0.36 4.68
N LEU A 45 -1.99 -0.09 3.42
CA LEU A 45 -0.68 -0.51 2.90
C LEU A 45 0.34 0.64 2.85
N PHE A 46 -0.12 1.86 2.53
CA PHE A 46 0.70 3.05 2.54
C PHE A 46 1.19 3.37 3.96
N HIS A 47 0.29 3.50 4.93
CA HIS A 47 0.67 3.88 6.29
C HIS A 47 1.36 2.77 7.09
N LEU A 48 1.25 1.51 6.69
CA LEU A 48 2.01 0.43 7.31
C LEU A 48 3.53 0.66 7.23
N LEU A 49 4.03 1.29 6.16
CA LEU A 49 5.42 1.75 6.07
C LEU A 49 5.76 2.84 7.09
N ASP A 50 4.86 3.82 7.27
CA ASP A 50 5.05 4.91 8.23
C ASP A 50 5.04 4.42 9.68
N TRP A 51 4.36 3.29 9.92
CA TRP A 51 4.31 2.59 11.20
C TRP A 51 5.59 1.81 11.50
N LEU A 52 6.19 1.19 10.49
CA LEU A 52 7.45 0.47 10.62
C LEU A 52 8.63 1.43 10.80
N VAL A 53 8.67 2.49 9.99
CA VAL A 53 9.68 3.55 10.08
C VAL A 53 8.98 4.88 10.01
N LYS A 54 9.29 5.79 10.95
CA LYS A 54 8.67 7.11 11.00
C LYS A 54 8.84 7.87 9.67
N ASN A 55 7.73 8.21 9.03
CA ASN A 55 7.67 8.78 7.68
C ASN A 55 8.26 7.87 6.58
N GLY A 56 8.20 6.56 6.74
CA GLY A 56 8.76 5.57 5.82
C GLY A 56 8.24 5.68 4.40
N THR A 57 7.08 6.32 4.17
CA THR A 57 6.54 6.59 2.84
C THR A 57 7.18 7.78 2.12
N LYS A 58 7.94 8.63 2.80
CA LYS A 58 8.57 9.82 2.19
C LYS A 58 9.83 9.46 1.43
N GLU A 59 9.97 10.02 0.24
CA GLU A 59 11.16 9.85 -0.61
C GLU A 59 12.45 10.27 0.11
N SER A 60 12.42 11.36 0.88
CA SER A 60 13.58 11.82 1.65
C SER A 60 13.98 10.88 2.80
N VAL A 61 13.06 10.05 3.29
CA VAL A 61 13.41 8.98 4.25
C VAL A 61 14.03 7.81 3.50
N ARG A 62 13.45 7.40 2.37
CA ARG A 62 14.01 6.37 1.50
C ARG A 62 15.46 6.70 1.10
N GLU A 63 15.74 7.92 0.65
CA GLU A 63 17.09 8.38 0.29
C GLU A 63 18.07 8.26 1.47
N LYS A 64 17.66 8.68 2.66
CA LYS A 64 18.47 8.55 3.88
C LYS A 64 18.76 7.10 4.24
N LEU A 65 17.77 6.22 4.15
CA LEU A 65 17.94 4.79 4.42
C LEU A 65 18.87 4.14 3.39
N ALA A 66 18.75 4.52 2.12
CA ALA A 66 19.59 4.01 1.04
C ALA A 66 21.05 4.45 1.18
N ALA A 67 21.31 5.61 1.79
CA ALA A 67 22.65 6.10 2.07
C ALA A 67 23.35 5.41 3.26
N LYS A 68 22.62 4.69 4.12
CA LYS A 68 23.22 3.88 5.19
C LYS A 68 23.90 2.64 4.63
N ASP A 69 24.93 2.15 5.30
CA ASP A 69 25.51 0.84 5.01
C ASP A 69 24.51 -0.28 5.29
N GLU A 70 24.52 -1.33 4.48
CA GLU A 70 23.53 -2.41 4.57
C GLU A 70 23.55 -3.13 5.93
N ALA A 71 24.73 -3.29 6.53
CA ALA A 71 24.91 -3.90 7.84
C ALA A 71 24.36 -3.05 9.01
N GLU A 72 24.10 -1.76 8.79
CA GLU A 72 23.59 -0.83 9.81
C GLU A 72 22.07 -0.66 9.75
N ARG A 73 21.41 -1.23 8.74
CA ARG A 73 19.96 -1.10 8.54
C ARG A 73 19.22 -2.07 9.45
N SER A 74 18.15 -1.60 10.10
CA SER A 74 17.21 -2.52 10.76
C SER A 74 16.43 -3.34 9.71
N ALA A 75 15.77 -4.41 10.16
CA ALA A 75 14.93 -5.23 9.29
C ALA A 75 13.76 -4.41 8.70
N GLU A 76 13.17 -3.52 9.50
CA GLU A 76 12.13 -2.58 9.06
C GLU A 76 12.66 -1.61 8.00
N GLU A 77 13.87 -1.07 8.18
CA GLU A 77 14.48 -0.15 7.22
C GLU A 77 14.79 -0.85 5.89
N ALA A 78 15.28 -2.10 5.94
CA ALA A 78 15.48 -2.93 4.75
C ALA A 78 14.15 -3.22 4.04
N LEU A 79 13.09 -3.53 4.79
CA LEU A 79 11.75 -3.73 4.25
C LEU A 79 11.22 -2.45 3.56
N VAL A 80 11.40 -1.27 4.17
CA VAL A 80 11.00 0.01 3.59
C VAL A 80 11.64 0.21 2.23
N LEU A 81 12.95 0.00 2.13
CA LEU A 81 13.68 0.11 0.86
C LEU A 81 13.18 -0.91 -0.17
N LYS A 82 12.96 -2.17 0.24
CA LYS A 82 12.41 -3.21 -0.63
C LYS A 82 11.06 -2.79 -1.20
N ILE A 83 10.13 -2.29 -0.37
CA ILE A 83 8.81 -1.87 -0.85
C ILE A 83 8.89 -0.64 -1.76
N HIS A 84 9.72 0.36 -1.43
CA HIS A 84 9.94 1.52 -2.31
C HIS A 84 10.49 1.16 -3.69
N SER A 85 11.24 0.07 -3.79
CA SER A 85 11.75 -0.42 -5.07
C SER A 85 10.69 -1.04 -5.98
N LEU A 86 9.49 -1.36 -5.44
CA LEU A 86 8.42 -1.99 -6.21
C LEU A 86 7.69 -0.96 -7.05
N GLU A 87 7.57 -1.23 -8.36
CA GLU A 87 6.69 -0.47 -9.24
C GLU A 87 5.24 -0.47 -8.73
N ALA A 88 4.79 -1.62 -8.19
CA ALA A 88 3.49 -1.78 -7.56
C ALA A 88 3.25 -0.80 -6.40
N PHE A 89 4.30 -0.39 -5.69
CA PHE A 89 4.17 0.55 -4.58
C PHE A 89 3.87 1.97 -5.06
N ARG A 90 4.35 2.37 -6.25
CA ARG A 90 3.99 3.66 -6.86
C ARG A 90 2.47 3.76 -7.08
N ALA A 91 1.83 2.66 -7.49
CA ALA A 91 0.38 2.60 -7.63
C ALA A 91 -0.36 2.72 -6.27
N ILE A 92 0.21 2.19 -5.18
CA ILE A 92 -0.35 2.36 -3.83
C ILE A 92 -0.25 3.81 -3.37
N VAL A 93 0.93 4.43 -3.51
CA VAL A 93 1.14 5.84 -3.17
C VAL A 93 0.15 6.72 -3.93
N SER A 94 -0.01 6.44 -5.24
CA SER A 94 -0.97 7.14 -6.07
C SER A 94 -2.42 6.90 -5.62
N ALA A 95 -2.83 5.66 -5.40
CA ALA A 95 -4.19 5.34 -4.96
C ALA A 95 -4.54 6.01 -3.61
N ALA A 96 -3.62 5.97 -2.64
CA ALA A 96 -3.80 6.61 -1.34
C ALA A 96 -3.83 8.14 -1.44
N ASN A 97 -2.94 8.73 -2.27
CA ASN A 97 -2.90 10.17 -2.48
C ASN A 97 -4.07 10.69 -3.32
N ASN A 98 -4.60 9.91 -4.26
CA ASN A 98 -5.77 10.28 -5.05
C ASN A 98 -7.05 10.21 -4.23
N ALA A 99 -7.13 9.29 -3.27
CA ALA A 99 -8.31 9.18 -2.43
C ALA A 99 -8.50 10.36 -1.45
N LYS A 100 -7.42 11.06 -1.09
CA LYS A 100 -7.48 12.23 -0.19
C LYS A 100 -7.83 13.54 -0.90
N HIS A 101 -7.78 13.59 -2.23
CA HIS A 101 -8.04 14.79 -3.03
C HIS A 101 -9.07 14.48 -4.12
N HIS A 102 -10.30 15.00 -3.96
CA HIS A 102 -11.38 14.82 -4.93
C HIS A 102 -11.05 15.41 -6.32
N THR A 103 -10.16 16.41 -6.35
CA THR A 103 -9.66 17.02 -7.58
C THR A 103 -8.16 17.26 -7.39
N LEU A 104 -7.34 16.74 -8.31
CA LEU A 104 -5.90 16.95 -8.30
C LEU A 104 -5.52 17.91 -9.41
N ASP A 105 -4.67 18.88 -9.09
CA ASP A 105 -4.09 19.75 -10.09
C ASP A 105 -3.06 18.99 -10.94
N GLY A 106 -2.90 19.40 -12.20
CA GLY A 106 -2.02 18.71 -13.16
C GLY A 106 -0.54 18.71 -12.79
N LYS A 107 -0.13 19.38 -11.71
CA LYS A 107 1.25 19.47 -11.22
C LYS A 107 1.62 18.35 -10.26
N THR A 108 0.65 17.71 -9.61
CA THR A 108 0.85 16.58 -8.70
C THR A 108 0.62 15.22 -9.37
N ARG A 109 0.48 15.22 -10.70
CA ARG A 109 0.30 14.03 -11.55
C ARG A 109 1.63 13.45 -12.05
N PRO A 110 1.79 12.14 -11.92
CA PRO A 110 1.70 11.17 -13.01
C PRO A 110 0.21 10.91 -13.30
N ALA A 111 -0.21 10.78 -14.55
CA ALA A 111 -1.61 10.84 -14.95
C ALA A 111 -2.42 9.56 -14.65
N TYR A 112 -2.77 9.36 -13.37
CA TYR A 112 -3.50 8.19 -12.89
C TYR A 112 -5.01 8.24 -13.13
N ALA A 113 -5.42 8.01 -14.38
CA ALA A 113 -6.84 7.83 -14.70
C ALA A 113 -7.34 6.47 -14.19
N LYS A 114 -8.39 6.48 -13.36
CA LYS A 114 -9.13 5.24 -13.03
C LYS A 114 -9.79 4.71 -14.29
N ARG A 115 -9.49 3.46 -14.64
CA ARG A 115 -10.23 2.70 -15.65
C ARG A 115 -10.96 1.55 -14.96
N ILE A 116 -12.20 1.31 -15.38
CA ILE A 116 -12.95 0.12 -15.02
C ILE A 116 -13.05 -0.75 -16.26
N LYS A 117 -12.63 -2.01 -16.16
CA LYS A 117 -12.87 -3.02 -17.19
C LYS A 117 -13.72 -4.14 -16.61
N SER A 118 -14.70 -4.62 -17.37
CA SER A 118 -15.52 -5.78 -17.03
C SER A 118 -15.25 -6.92 -18.00
N GLY A 119 -15.08 -8.14 -17.51
CA GLY A 119 -14.86 -9.32 -18.35
C GLY A 119 -13.89 -10.34 -17.77
N PHE A 120 -13.48 -11.29 -18.61
CA PHE A 120 -12.43 -12.25 -18.30
C PHE A 120 -11.15 -11.87 -19.04
N PHE A 121 -10.04 -11.77 -18.32
CA PHE A 121 -8.75 -11.33 -18.84
C PHE A 121 -7.67 -12.33 -18.43
N ALA A 122 -6.97 -12.90 -19.42
CA ALA A 122 -5.87 -13.82 -19.15
C ALA A 122 -4.81 -13.15 -18.25
N GLY A 123 -4.31 -13.88 -17.26
CA GLY A 123 -3.33 -13.37 -16.29
C GLY A 123 -3.90 -12.50 -15.16
N VAL A 124 -5.13 -11.98 -15.29
CA VAL A 124 -5.76 -11.08 -14.31
C VAL A 124 -6.96 -11.72 -13.64
N SER A 125 -7.81 -12.40 -14.41
CA SER A 125 -8.95 -13.13 -13.86
C SER A 125 -8.49 -14.33 -13.03
N ARG A 126 -9.25 -14.61 -11.98
CA ARG A 126 -8.97 -15.61 -10.96
C ARG A 126 -10.16 -16.57 -10.86
N VAL A 127 -9.89 -17.81 -10.47
CA VAL A 127 -10.95 -18.80 -10.23
C VAL A 127 -11.88 -18.27 -9.13
N GLY A 128 -13.19 -18.28 -9.40
CA GLY A 128 -14.20 -17.71 -8.50
C GLY A 128 -14.60 -16.26 -8.80
N ASP A 129 -13.93 -15.58 -9.74
CA ASP A 129 -14.40 -14.29 -10.24
C ASP A 129 -15.79 -14.45 -10.89
N ARG A 130 -16.68 -13.48 -10.64
CA ARG A 130 -18.01 -13.46 -11.24
C ARG A 130 -17.92 -13.12 -12.73
N LEU A 131 -18.83 -13.68 -13.54
CA LEU A 131 -19.07 -13.18 -14.90
C LEU A 131 -19.47 -11.70 -14.79
N ARG A 132 -18.61 -10.81 -15.30
CA ARG A 132 -18.66 -9.33 -15.20
C ARG A 132 -17.97 -8.69 -13.98
N THR A 133 -17.02 -9.38 -13.33
CA THR A 133 -16.12 -8.71 -12.36
C THR A 133 -15.56 -7.43 -12.97
N GLU A 134 -15.73 -6.33 -12.26
CA GLU A 134 -15.12 -5.05 -12.57
C GLU A 134 -13.72 -5.01 -11.96
N TYR A 135 -12.74 -4.58 -12.75
CA TYR A 135 -11.37 -4.43 -12.33
C TYR A 135 -11.02 -2.95 -12.26
N LEU A 136 -10.44 -2.53 -11.13
CA LEU A 136 -9.89 -1.19 -10.98
C LEU A 136 -8.45 -1.17 -11.48
N ILE A 137 -8.23 -0.32 -12.48
CA ILE A 137 -6.95 -0.16 -13.13
C ILE A 137 -6.52 1.30 -12.96
N LEU A 138 -5.26 1.49 -12.62
CA LEU A 138 -4.61 2.77 -12.51
C LEU A 138 -3.65 2.94 -13.69
N ASP A 139 -3.72 4.06 -14.40
CA ASP A 139 -2.78 4.39 -15.48
C ASP A 139 -1.53 5.09 -14.91
N VAL A 140 -0.41 4.38 -14.80
CA VAL A 140 0.85 4.89 -14.26
C VAL A 140 1.74 5.26 -15.45
N ASP A 141 1.82 6.55 -15.79
CA ASP A 141 2.66 7.05 -16.89
C ASP A 141 2.43 6.35 -18.25
N GLY A 142 1.17 6.02 -18.56
CA GLY A 142 0.77 5.31 -19.78
C GLY A 142 0.63 3.80 -19.61
N GLU A 143 1.12 3.24 -18.50
CA GLU A 143 1.09 1.80 -18.24
C GLU A 143 -0.11 1.41 -17.35
N PRO A 144 -0.95 0.43 -17.78
CA PRO A 144 -2.09 0.00 -17.01
C PRO A 144 -1.68 -0.92 -15.85
N VAL A 145 -1.84 -0.44 -14.62
CA VAL A 145 -1.60 -1.20 -13.40
C VAL A 145 -2.91 -1.70 -12.79
N TRP A 146 -3.05 -3.02 -12.72
CA TRP A 146 -4.20 -3.68 -12.10
C TRP A 146 -4.05 -3.64 -10.58
N LEU A 147 -4.94 -2.93 -9.89
CA LEU A 147 -4.79 -2.67 -8.45
C LEU A 147 -4.80 -3.96 -7.62
N ARG A 148 -5.54 -4.98 -8.04
CA ARG A 148 -5.55 -6.31 -7.37
C ARG A 148 -4.16 -6.92 -7.31
N ASP A 149 -3.42 -6.84 -8.40
CA ASP A 149 -2.07 -7.42 -8.49
C ASP A 149 -1.03 -6.52 -7.82
N ALA A 150 -1.15 -5.20 -7.94
CA ALA A 150 -0.27 -4.26 -7.26
C ALA A 150 -0.37 -4.38 -5.73
N PHE A 151 -1.59 -4.38 -5.19
CA PHE A 151 -1.81 -4.56 -3.76
C PHE A 151 -1.34 -5.94 -3.29
N GLY A 152 -1.61 -6.99 -4.06
CA GLY A 152 -1.15 -8.34 -3.75
C GLY A 152 0.37 -8.46 -3.70
N THR A 153 1.08 -7.80 -4.64
CA THR A 153 2.54 -7.78 -4.70
C THR A 153 3.14 -7.14 -3.45
N VAL A 154 2.67 -5.95 -3.07
CA VAL A 154 3.18 -5.27 -1.87
C VAL A 154 2.77 -5.99 -0.59
N LEU A 155 1.54 -6.50 -0.51
CA LEU A 155 1.10 -7.32 0.63
C LEU A 155 1.92 -8.60 0.77
N GLY A 156 2.34 -9.22 -0.34
CA GLY A 156 3.22 -10.38 -0.34
C GLY A 156 4.58 -10.09 0.33
N VAL A 157 5.17 -8.94 0.04
CA VAL A 157 6.42 -8.52 0.68
C VAL A 157 6.23 -8.26 2.18
N TYR A 158 5.10 -7.68 2.59
CA TYR A 158 4.76 -7.58 4.01
C TYR A 158 4.55 -8.96 4.66
N ARG A 159 3.87 -9.89 3.99
CA ARG A 159 3.69 -11.27 4.49
C ARG A 159 5.03 -11.95 4.73
N GLU A 160 5.97 -11.87 3.79
CA GLU A 160 7.31 -12.41 3.97
C GLU A 160 7.99 -11.87 5.23
N TYR A 161 7.82 -10.59 5.53
CA TYR A 161 8.37 -9.96 6.72
C TYR A 161 7.68 -10.43 8.02
N PHE A 162 6.36 -10.27 8.10
CA PHE A 162 5.60 -10.55 9.33
C PHE A 162 5.43 -12.05 9.60
N GLU A 163 5.38 -12.89 8.56
CA GLU A 163 5.16 -14.34 8.69
C GLU A 163 6.47 -15.16 8.55
N GLY A 164 7.47 -14.65 7.83
CA GLY A 164 8.67 -15.41 7.45
C GLY A 164 9.83 -15.39 8.46
N ALA A 165 9.85 -14.44 9.40
CA ALA A 165 10.97 -14.27 10.34
C ALA A 165 10.51 -13.92 11.75
N GLY A 166 9.79 -14.83 12.41
CA GLY A 166 9.64 -14.81 13.88
C GLY A 166 9.13 -13.52 14.52
N TYR A 167 8.42 -12.66 13.77
CA TYR A 167 7.78 -11.45 14.28
C TYR A 167 6.59 -11.88 15.17
N ARG A 168 6.90 -12.26 16.40
CA ARG A 168 5.95 -12.51 17.50
C ARG A 168 6.28 -11.58 18.64
#